data_AF-A0A1F7A375-F1
#
_entry.id   AF-A0A1F7A375-F1
#
_cell.length_a   1.000
_cell.length_b   1.000
_cell.length_c   1.000
_cell.angle_alpha   90.00
_cell.angle_beta   90.00
_cell.angle_gamma   90.00
#
_symmetry.space_group_name_H-M   'P 1'
#
loop_
_entity.id
_entity.type
_entity.pdbx_description
1 polymer ?
#
loop_
_entity_poly.entity_id
_entity_poly.type
_entity_poly.pdbx_seq_one_letter_code
_entity_poly.pdbx_strand_id
1 'polypeptide(L)'
;MTKKIIHPKKHSFIFPVHNEALHLSSQIKLFYQLLNKERITKFEVLLVENGSSDQSWSIIKQLTKKYSSLRALRVNKASYGQALKHGILSSLGQFVYILNVDLFDHDFISQTQKLLKKHKIIIGSKTLIKNYDQRNLLRRAQTKLFHQLLKILFAYPGTDTHGLKAFRLTPILINTLRNCATKHEILDTELLLKLHQQQQTIKEIPIKVTELRPSRYTSWKRMRALLIDLYRLASFYLINTFDRKNIYQKNKLIIADDYGLSPLVDQAILNQIEAKNLDGVSVLANLISKSEAQKLLHFKKQIKIGLHFNLTRGKPITKSYLIPSLVNHQGNFFSLFIFLIKLLFGQIRLNEIDLELNNQFKRLESLTLSPTYVDSEQHIHTFNLLNQLVVKMTNQYKLSIRSTASTISYLIFRPHKYLMFCVLQALFFARYFSLTLTKNRISSPLIETNITHPGNLYD
;
A
#
# COMPACT_ATOMS: atom_id res chain seq x y z
N MET A 1 -28.74 11.85 -4.24
CA MET A 1 -29.66 10.77 -3.80
C MET A 1 -28.86 9.50 -3.52
N THR A 2 -28.70 9.10 -2.26
CA THR A 2 -27.95 7.88 -1.89
C THR A 2 -28.83 6.65 -2.13
N LYS A 3 -28.43 5.77 -3.05
CA LYS A 3 -29.07 4.46 -3.24
C LYS A 3 -29.13 3.73 -1.90
N LYS A 4 -30.33 3.43 -1.41
CA LYS A 4 -30.57 2.69 -0.16
C LYS A 4 -30.00 1.28 -0.36
N ILE A 5 -28.96 0.91 0.39
CA ILE A 5 -28.38 -0.43 0.32
C ILE A 5 -29.42 -1.42 0.86
N ILE A 6 -29.86 -2.35 0.02
CA ILE A 6 -30.77 -3.43 0.42
C ILE A 6 -29.89 -4.58 0.94
N HIS A 7 -30.10 -4.97 2.20
CA HIS A 7 -29.38 -6.07 2.83
C HIS A 7 -30.30 -7.30 2.92
N PRO A 8 -29.97 -8.42 2.24
CA PRO A 8 -30.82 -9.62 2.27
C PRO A 8 -30.72 -10.38 3.61
N LYS A 9 -29.70 -10.08 4.44
CA LYS A 9 -29.57 -10.58 5.81
C LYS A 9 -29.52 -9.42 6.80
N LYS A 10 -29.81 -9.68 8.08
CA LYS A 10 -29.70 -8.67 9.14
C LYS A 10 -28.31 -8.67 9.78
N HIS A 11 -27.75 -9.86 10.03
CA HIS A 11 -26.45 -10.03 10.70
C HIS A 11 -25.50 -10.88 9.84
N SER A 12 -24.23 -10.49 9.78
CA SER A 12 -23.15 -11.29 9.19
C SER A 12 -22.06 -11.50 10.22
N PHE A 13 -21.78 -12.75 10.57
CA PHE A 13 -20.73 -13.11 11.52
C PHE A 13 -19.52 -13.62 10.75
N ILE A 14 -18.42 -12.88 10.80
CA ILE A 14 -17.20 -13.17 10.04
C ILE A 14 -16.17 -13.77 11.00
N PHE A 15 -15.63 -14.92 10.62
CA PHE A 15 -14.54 -15.59 11.29
C PHE A 15 -13.36 -15.73 10.33
N PRO A 16 -12.28 -14.96 10.52
CA PRO A 16 -11.00 -15.24 9.87
C PRO A 16 -10.43 -16.56 10.41
N VAL A 17 -10.07 -17.47 9.52
CA VAL A 17 -9.59 -18.81 9.89
C VAL A 17 -8.18 -19.02 9.35
N HIS A 18 -7.22 -19.20 10.23
CA HIS A 18 -5.84 -19.56 9.87
C HIS A 18 -5.31 -20.65 10.80
N ASN A 19 -5.12 -21.85 10.27
CA ASN A 19 -4.62 -23.00 11.01
C ASN A 19 -5.46 -23.38 12.25
N GLU A 20 -6.78 -23.51 12.09
CA GLU A 20 -7.73 -23.79 13.17
C GLU A 20 -8.33 -25.21 13.12
N ALA A 21 -7.74 -26.14 12.37
CA ALA A 21 -8.37 -27.43 12.07
C ALA A 21 -8.86 -28.18 13.32
N LEU A 22 -8.10 -28.13 14.42
CA LEU A 22 -8.41 -28.84 15.67
C LEU A 22 -9.70 -28.35 16.37
N HIS A 23 -9.99 -27.06 16.32
CA HIS A 23 -11.07 -26.46 17.11
C HIS A 23 -12.23 -25.94 16.25
N LEU A 24 -12.06 -25.84 14.93
CA LEU A 24 -13.03 -25.18 14.07
C LEU A 24 -14.44 -25.79 14.15
N SER A 25 -14.56 -27.11 14.01
CA SER A 25 -15.87 -27.78 14.02
C SER A 25 -16.62 -27.63 15.34
N SER A 26 -15.93 -27.77 16.47
CA SER A 26 -16.54 -27.66 17.81
C SER A 26 -16.92 -26.22 18.11
N GLN A 27 -16.07 -25.24 17.78
CA GLN A 27 -16.33 -23.83 18.01
C GLN A 27 -17.49 -23.31 17.15
N ILE A 28 -17.56 -23.70 15.87
CA ILE A 28 -18.70 -23.33 15.03
C ILE A 28 -19.99 -23.96 15.54
N LYS A 29 -19.97 -25.22 16.00
CA LYS A 29 -21.15 -25.85 16.64
C LYS A 29 -21.62 -25.03 17.85
N LEU A 30 -20.69 -24.66 18.74
CA LEU A 30 -21.00 -23.85 19.93
C LEU A 30 -21.55 -22.47 19.54
N PHE A 31 -21.01 -21.86 18.50
CA PHE A 31 -21.48 -20.58 18.00
C PHE A 31 -22.92 -20.64 17.48
N TYR A 32 -23.29 -21.68 16.72
CA TYR A 32 -24.68 -21.88 16.29
C TYR A 32 -25.63 -22.10 17.48
N GLN A 33 -25.20 -22.80 18.53
CA GLN A 33 -25.97 -22.94 19.77
C GLN A 33 -26.21 -21.58 20.44
N LEU A 34 -25.19 -20.70 20.46
CA LEU A 34 -25.31 -19.34 20.96
C LEU A 34 -26.32 -18.52 20.13
N LEU A 35 -26.25 -18.57 18.80
CA LEU A 35 -27.19 -17.85 17.93
C LEU A 35 -28.64 -18.28 18.16
N ASN A 36 -28.86 -19.59 18.37
CA ASN A 36 -30.17 -20.12 18.70
C ASN A 36 -30.67 -19.61 20.06
N LYS A 37 -29.80 -19.61 21.08
CA LYS A 37 -30.11 -19.08 22.42
C LYS A 37 -30.49 -17.60 22.37
N GLU A 38 -29.77 -16.80 21.59
CA GLU A 38 -30.03 -15.37 21.37
C GLU A 38 -31.21 -15.09 20.41
N ARG A 39 -31.87 -16.14 19.89
CA ARG A 39 -32.99 -16.04 18.93
C ARG A 39 -32.65 -15.22 17.67
N ILE A 40 -31.41 -15.31 17.19
CA ILE A 40 -30.96 -14.62 15.98
C ILE A 40 -31.31 -15.48 14.78
N THR A 41 -32.30 -15.06 13.98
CA THR A 41 -32.83 -15.89 12.86
C THR A 41 -32.44 -15.40 11.46
N LYS A 42 -32.18 -14.10 11.29
CA LYS A 42 -31.81 -13.50 9.99
C LYS A 42 -30.32 -13.23 9.90
N PHE A 43 -29.52 -14.29 9.77
CA PHE A 43 -28.06 -14.18 9.75
C PHE A 43 -27.40 -14.97 8.62
N GLU A 44 -26.11 -14.72 8.45
CA GLU A 44 -25.15 -15.60 7.79
C GLU A 44 -23.87 -15.71 8.63
N VAL A 45 -23.14 -16.79 8.44
CA VAL A 45 -21.80 -17.00 9.01
C VAL A 45 -20.80 -17.11 7.87
N LEU A 46 -19.80 -16.24 7.83
CA LEU A 46 -18.72 -16.28 6.84
C LEU A 46 -17.45 -16.79 7.49
N LEU A 47 -16.99 -17.97 7.05
CA LEU A 47 -15.65 -18.46 7.37
C LEU A 47 -14.70 -18.01 6.28
N VAL A 48 -13.75 -17.14 6.63
CA VAL A 48 -12.76 -16.60 5.69
C VAL A 48 -11.44 -17.33 5.88
N GLU A 49 -11.21 -18.33 5.03
CA GLU A 49 -9.97 -19.09 4.98
C GLU A 49 -8.81 -18.16 4.60
N ASN A 50 -7.77 -18.12 5.43
CA ASN A 50 -6.69 -17.15 5.37
C ASN A 50 -5.32 -17.83 5.15
N GLY A 51 -5.18 -18.62 4.09
CA GLY A 51 -3.90 -19.23 3.69
C GLY A 51 -3.36 -20.25 4.70
N SER A 52 -4.24 -21.07 5.24
CA SER A 52 -3.92 -22.16 6.19
C SER A 52 -3.08 -23.24 5.51
N SER A 53 -2.13 -23.80 6.25
CA SER A 53 -1.31 -24.95 5.85
C SER A 53 -1.84 -26.28 6.41
N ASP A 54 -2.87 -26.24 7.26
CA ASP A 54 -3.51 -27.42 7.84
C ASP A 54 -4.84 -27.78 7.13
N GLN A 55 -5.62 -28.67 7.74
CA GLN A 55 -6.89 -29.16 7.18
C GLN A 55 -8.07 -28.17 7.33
N SER A 56 -7.84 -26.92 7.76
CA SER A 56 -8.91 -25.93 8.00
C SER A 56 -9.83 -25.76 6.78
N TRP A 57 -9.27 -25.66 5.57
CA TRP A 57 -10.08 -25.49 4.36
C TRP A 57 -10.99 -26.69 4.07
N SER A 58 -10.50 -27.91 4.32
CA SER A 58 -11.32 -29.12 4.15
C SER A 58 -12.50 -29.11 5.10
N ILE A 59 -12.26 -28.75 6.36
CA ILE A 59 -13.28 -28.67 7.41
C ILE A 59 -14.31 -27.58 7.10
N ILE A 60 -13.87 -26.40 6.65
CA ILE A 60 -14.78 -25.32 6.22
C ILE A 60 -15.76 -25.83 5.15
N LYS A 61 -15.27 -26.57 4.14
CA LYS A 61 -16.10 -27.14 3.07
C LYS A 61 -17.10 -28.20 3.57
N GLN A 62 -16.77 -28.92 4.64
CA GLN A 62 -17.72 -29.84 5.26
C GLN A 62 -18.79 -29.06 6.05
N LEU A 63 -18.40 -28.01 6.76
CA LEU A 63 -19.31 -27.17 7.53
C LEU A 63 -20.30 -26.40 6.64
N THR A 64 -19.92 -25.95 5.45
CA THR A 64 -20.84 -25.31 4.49
C THR A 64 -21.95 -26.25 4.01
N LYS A 65 -21.66 -27.56 3.88
CA LYS A 65 -22.69 -28.57 3.56
C LYS A 65 -23.66 -28.79 4.72
N LYS A 66 -23.17 -28.65 5.95
CA LYS A 66 -23.95 -28.89 7.17
C LYS A 66 -24.85 -27.71 7.55
N TYR A 67 -24.40 -26.48 7.34
CA TYR A 67 -25.14 -25.27 7.75
C TYR A 67 -25.46 -24.40 6.54
N SER A 68 -26.75 -24.30 6.18
CA SER A 68 -27.20 -23.54 5.00
C SER A 68 -26.95 -22.02 5.09
N SER A 69 -26.84 -21.47 6.30
CA SER A 69 -26.49 -20.07 6.55
C SER A 69 -24.97 -19.81 6.52
N LEU A 70 -24.14 -20.83 6.31
CA LEU A 70 -22.68 -20.71 6.32
C LEU A 70 -22.13 -20.56 4.90
N ARG A 71 -21.31 -19.53 4.69
CA ARG A 71 -20.57 -19.29 3.46
C ARG A 71 -19.07 -19.36 3.73
N ALA A 72 -18.34 -19.88 2.75
CA ALA A 72 -16.88 -19.94 2.79
C ALA A 72 -16.29 -18.94 1.80
N LEU A 73 -15.30 -18.19 2.25
CA LEU A 73 -14.46 -17.35 1.41
C LEU A 73 -13.01 -17.81 1.55
N ARG A 74 -12.20 -17.57 0.51
CA ARG A 74 -10.79 -17.97 0.50
C ARG A 74 -9.89 -16.81 0.13
N VAL A 75 -8.82 -16.65 0.90
CA VAL A 75 -7.70 -15.75 0.65
C VAL A 75 -6.44 -16.61 0.60
N ASN A 76 -5.86 -16.77 -0.58
CA ASN A 76 -4.77 -17.73 -0.82
C ASN A 76 -3.47 -17.40 -0.06
N LYS A 77 -3.24 -16.14 0.29
CA LYS A 77 -2.06 -15.69 1.03
C LYS A 77 -2.48 -15.21 2.41
N ALA A 78 -1.81 -15.71 3.45
CA ALA A 78 -2.10 -15.35 4.83
C ALA A 78 -1.92 -13.85 5.06
N SER A 79 -3.04 -13.17 5.32
CA SER A 79 -3.09 -11.79 5.76
C SER A 79 -4.41 -11.53 6.47
N TYR A 80 -4.34 -11.31 7.79
CA TYR A 80 -5.53 -11.06 8.61
C TYR A 80 -6.36 -9.87 8.07
N GLY A 81 -5.72 -8.76 7.73
CA GLY A 81 -6.39 -7.59 7.15
C GLY A 81 -7.08 -7.87 5.82
N GLN A 82 -6.49 -8.70 4.94
CA GLN A 82 -7.16 -9.09 3.69
C GLN A 82 -8.36 -10.00 3.96
N ALA A 83 -8.24 -10.94 4.89
CA ALA A 83 -9.37 -11.78 5.30
C ALA A 83 -10.52 -10.95 5.87
N LEU A 84 -10.22 -9.96 6.73
CA LEU A 84 -11.21 -9.01 7.23
C LEU A 84 -11.86 -8.21 6.11
N LYS A 85 -11.04 -7.58 5.24
CA LYS A 85 -11.53 -6.75 4.14
C LYS A 85 -12.43 -7.56 3.21
N HIS A 86 -12.01 -8.76 2.83
CA HIS A 86 -12.78 -9.65 1.96
C HIS A 86 -14.09 -10.09 2.63
N GLY A 87 -14.04 -10.45 3.91
CA GLY A 87 -15.23 -10.81 4.68
C GLY A 87 -16.25 -9.68 4.77
N ILE A 88 -15.82 -8.47 5.14
CA ILE A 88 -16.71 -7.31 5.29
C ILE A 88 -17.32 -6.93 3.94
N LEU A 89 -16.54 -6.88 2.87
CA LEU A 89 -17.03 -6.50 1.54
C LEU A 89 -17.97 -7.54 0.92
N SER A 90 -17.88 -8.81 1.35
CA SER A 90 -18.73 -9.90 0.86
C SER A 90 -19.96 -10.18 1.73
N SER A 91 -20.10 -9.41 2.82
CA SER A 91 -21.20 -9.55 3.77
C SER A 91 -22.51 -9.05 3.19
N LEU A 92 -23.57 -9.80 3.48
CA LEU A 92 -24.95 -9.57 3.07
C LEU A 92 -25.78 -8.93 4.19
N GLY A 93 -25.23 -8.88 5.41
CA GLY A 93 -25.86 -8.34 6.60
C GLY A 93 -25.74 -6.83 6.68
N GLN A 94 -26.76 -6.19 7.25
CA GLN A 94 -26.68 -4.78 7.65
C GLN A 94 -25.70 -4.57 8.80
N PHE A 95 -25.61 -5.55 9.72
CA PHE A 95 -24.70 -5.53 10.86
C PHE A 95 -23.64 -6.61 10.69
N VAL A 96 -22.38 -6.21 10.73
CA VAL A 96 -21.24 -7.09 10.50
C VAL A 96 -20.48 -7.27 11.80
N TYR A 97 -20.19 -8.50 12.18
CA TYR A 97 -19.46 -8.86 13.38
C TYR A 97 -18.16 -9.53 12.98
N ILE A 98 -17.05 -9.07 13.52
CA ILE A 98 -15.73 -9.67 13.36
C ILE A 98 -15.43 -10.41 14.65
N LEU A 99 -15.43 -11.73 14.55
CA LEU A 99 -15.20 -12.67 15.65
C LEU A 99 -14.01 -13.56 15.31
N ASN A 100 -13.42 -14.21 16.32
CA ASN A 100 -12.38 -15.20 16.11
C ASN A 100 -12.90 -16.58 16.49
N VAL A 101 -12.33 -17.63 15.88
CA VAL A 101 -12.72 -19.02 16.17
C VAL A 101 -12.47 -19.36 17.65
N ASP A 102 -11.45 -18.77 18.25
CA ASP A 102 -11.08 -18.92 19.66
C ASP A 102 -11.72 -17.89 20.60
N LEU A 103 -12.44 -16.89 20.07
CA LEU A 103 -13.03 -15.82 20.86
C LEU A 103 -14.32 -15.30 20.23
N PHE A 104 -15.43 -15.65 20.87
CA PHE A 104 -16.73 -15.01 20.71
C PHE A 104 -17.41 -14.98 22.07
N ASP A 105 -18.05 -13.85 22.38
CA ASP A 105 -18.62 -13.60 23.70
C ASP A 105 -20.12 -13.31 23.58
N HIS A 106 -20.91 -13.96 24.44
CA HIS A 106 -22.36 -13.83 24.46
C HIS A 106 -22.78 -12.40 24.77
N ASP A 107 -22.19 -11.79 25.82
CA ASP A 107 -22.57 -10.46 26.27
C ASP A 107 -22.22 -9.41 25.21
N PHE A 108 -21.09 -9.59 24.53
CA PHE A 108 -20.70 -8.80 23.37
C PHE A 108 -21.77 -8.84 22.27
N ILE A 109 -22.21 -10.02 21.85
CA ILE A 109 -23.21 -10.16 20.77
C ILE A 109 -24.54 -9.54 21.18
N SER A 110 -25.02 -9.81 22.41
CA SER A 110 -26.29 -9.32 22.91
C SER A 110 -26.33 -7.79 23.07
N GLN A 111 -25.29 -7.21 23.68
CA GLN A 111 -25.19 -5.76 23.86
C GLN A 111 -25.03 -5.03 22.53
N THR A 112 -24.22 -5.58 21.63
CA THR A 112 -23.95 -4.99 20.32
C THR A 112 -25.22 -4.83 19.48
N GLN A 113 -26.16 -5.78 19.52
CA GLN A 113 -27.43 -5.66 18.80
C GLN A 113 -28.24 -4.43 19.22
N LYS A 114 -28.20 -4.08 20.52
CA LYS A 114 -28.87 -2.88 21.05
C LYS A 114 -28.10 -1.62 20.68
N LEU A 115 -26.77 -1.65 20.81
CA LEU A 115 -25.91 -0.48 20.63
C LEU A 115 -25.70 -0.08 19.16
N LEU A 116 -25.70 -1.01 18.21
CA LEU A 116 -25.55 -0.73 16.77
C LEU A 116 -26.73 0.05 16.16
N LYS A 117 -27.84 0.17 16.90
CA LYS A 117 -28.93 1.09 16.54
C LYS A 117 -28.54 2.56 16.76
N LYS A 118 -27.71 2.84 17.76
CA LYS A 118 -27.29 4.19 18.19
C LYS A 118 -25.88 4.55 17.71
N HIS A 119 -24.98 3.59 17.70
CA HIS A 119 -23.58 3.76 17.32
C HIS A 119 -23.30 3.00 16.03
N LYS A 120 -22.40 3.52 15.20
CA LYS A 120 -22.04 2.86 13.94
C LYS A 120 -20.98 1.77 14.14
N ILE A 121 -20.20 1.87 15.20
CA ILE A 121 -19.04 1.01 15.47
C ILE A 121 -19.04 0.62 16.94
N ILE A 122 -18.96 -0.68 17.21
CA ILE A 122 -18.81 -1.26 18.55
C ILE A 122 -17.48 -2.01 18.61
N ILE A 123 -16.71 -1.77 19.66
CA ILE A 123 -15.43 -2.46 19.91
C ILE A 123 -15.52 -3.17 21.26
N GLY A 124 -15.24 -4.46 21.26
CA GLY A 124 -15.09 -5.27 22.46
C GLY A 124 -13.68 -5.08 23.00
N SER A 125 -13.53 -4.24 24.01
CA SER A 125 -12.22 -3.92 24.59
C SER A 125 -11.86 -4.87 25.72
N LYS A 126 -10.68 -5.47 25.61
CA LYS A 126 -10.09 -6.36 26.62
C LYS A 126 -9.49 -5.58 27.78
N THR A 127 -9.16 -4.31 27.55
CA THR A 127 -8.44 -3.45 28.48
C THR A 127 -9.34 -2.64 29.39
N LEU A 128 -10.65 -2.58 29.12
CA LEU A 128 -11.61 -1.87 29.98
C LEU A 128 -11.79 -2.53 31.34
N ILE A 129 -11.56 -3.84 31.46
CA ILE A 129 -11.64 -4.55 32.75
C ILE A 129 -10.22 -4.80 33.28
N LYS A 130 -9.72 -3.92 34.15
CA LYS A 130 -8.35 -4.00 34.72
C LYS A 130 -8.03 -5.32 35.45
N ASN A 131 -9.03 -6.00 36.02
CA ASN A 131 -8.86 -7.13 36.94
C ASN A 131 -9.17 -8.51 36.35
N TYR A 132 -9.58 -8.60 35.08
CA TYR A 132 -9.95 -9.88 34.45
C TYR A 132 -9.07 -10.24 33.25
N ASP A 133 -7.99 -9.49 33.01
CA ASP A 133 -7.02 -9.80 31.98
C ASP A 133 -6.01 -10.84 32.51
N GLN A 134 -6.32 -12.12 32.28
CA GLN A 134 -5.52 -13.27 32.72
C GLN A 134 -4.26 -13.53 31.84
N ARG A 135 -3.93 -12.63 30.90
CA ARG A 135 -2.81 -12.79 29.97
C ARG A 135 -1.45 -12.46 30.62
N ASN A 136 -0.38 -13.05 30.07
CA ASN A 136 1.00 -12.82 30.51
C ASN A 136 1.36 -11.32 30.57
N LEU A 137 2.14 -10.92 31.59
CA LEU A 137 2.53 -9.52 31.86
C LEU A 137 3.19 -8.83 30.66
N LEU A 138 4.07 -9.52 29.93
CA LEU A 138 4.71 -9.00 28.73
C LEU A 138 3.69 -8.56 27.66
N ARG A 139 2.63 -9.34 27.47
CA ARG A 139 1.59 -9.06 26.48
C ARG A 139 0.70 -7.89 26.90
N ARG A 140 0.46 -7.74 28.20
CA ARG A 140 -0.23 -6.57 28.77
C ARG A 140 0.60 -5.30 28.56
N ALA A 141 1.92 -5.36 28.74
CA ALA A 141 2.83 -4.25 28.49
C ALA A 141 2.87 -3.87 27.00
N GLN A 142 3.01 -4.84 26.09
CA GLN A 142 2.97 -4.60 24.63
C GLN A 142 1.68 -3.92 24.18
N THR A 143 0.53 -4.38 24.71
CA THR A 143 -0.78 -3.79 24.41
C THR A 143 -0.84 -2.33 24.87
N LYS A 144 -0.36 -2.03 26.09
CA LYS A 144 -0.30 -0.66 26.62
C LYS A 144 0.60 0.25 25.79
N LEU A 145 1.80 -0.22 25.43
CA LEU A 145 2.75 0.54 24.61
C LEU A 145 2.15 0.86 23.24
N PHE A 146 1.56 -0.12 22.57
CA PHE A 146 0.90 0.09 21.28
C PHE A 146 -0.24 1.12 21.38
N HIS A 147 -1.07 1.04 22.42
CA HIS A 147 -2.14 2.02 22.62
C HIS A 147 -1.62 3.42 22.95
N GLN A 148 -0.54 3.55 23.72
CA GLN A 148 0.10 4.85 23.96
C GLN A 148 0.63 5.45 22.67
N LEU A 149 1.27 4.65 21.82
CA LEU A 149 1.70 5.10 20.49
C LEU A 149 0.52 5.58 19.64
N LEU A 150 -0.60 4.86 19.64
CA LEU A 150 -1.79 5.28 18.89
C LEU A 150 -2.39 6.59 19.41
N LYS A 151 -2.38 6.81 20.74
CA LYS A 151 -2.82 8.05 21.37
C LYS A 151 -1.94 9.23 20.97
N ILE A 152 -0.63 9.06 21.01
CA ILE A 152 0.34 10.12 20.68
C ILE A 152 0.28 10.45 19.18
N LEU A 153 0.31 9.42 18.32
CA LEU A 153 0.43 9.63 16.88
C LEU A 153 -0.90 10.01 16.21
N PHE A 154 -2.04 9.56 16.73
CA PHE A 154 -3.33 9.68 16.04
C PHE A 154 -4.45 10.27 16.90
N ALA A 155 -4.14 10.76 18.10
CA ALA A 155 -5.13 11.24 19.07
C ALA A 155 -6.29 10.25 19.30
N TYR A 156 -6.02 8.95 19.21
CA TYR A 156 -7.07 7.92 19.29
C TYR A 156 -7.68 7.87 20.71
N PRO A 157 -9.01 8.06 20.86
CA PRO A 157 -9.63 8.10 22.18
C PRO A 157 -9.88 6.70 22.78
N GLY A 158 -9.81 5.65 21.98
CA GLY A 158 -10.16 4.30 22.39
C GLY A 158 -9.08 3.59 23.22
N THR A 159 -9.49 2.49 23.84
CA THR A 159 -8.63 1.64 24.68
C THR A 159 -8.23 0.34 23.99
N ASP A 160 -8.92 -0.07 22.93
CA ASP A 160 -8.60 -1.28 22.15
C ASP A 160 -8.87 -1.05 20.66
N THR A 161 -8.05 -1.67 19.82
CA THR A 161 -8.18 -1.65 18.36
C THR A 161 -8.18 -3.05 17.74
N HIS A 162 -7.84 -4.10 18.51
CA HIS A 162 -7.71 -5.49 18.05
C HIS A 162 -8.70 -6.45 18.74
N GLY A 163 -9.59 -5.91 19.57
CA GLY A 163 -10.72 -6.64 20.15
C GLY A 163 -11.77 -7.11 19.15
N LEU A 164 -12.81 -7.77 19.66
CA LEU A 164 -14.01 -8.11 18.88
C LEU A 164 -14.63 -6.83 18.33
N LYS A 165 -15.21 -6.88 17.13
CA LYS A 165 -15.76 -5.67 16.52
C LYS A 165 -17.10 -5.94 15.90
N ALA A 166 -17.93 -4.91 15.89
CA ALA A 166 -19.12 -4.92 15.08
C ALA A 166 -19.38 -3.56 14.46
N PHE A 167 -19.92 -3.60 13.25
CA PHE A 167 -20.12 -2.44 12.41
C PHE A 167 -21.52 -2.43 11.85
N ARG A 168 -22.10 -1.24 11.71
CA ARG A 168 -23.20 -1.01 10.78
C ARG A 168 -22.60 -0.80 9.38
N LEU A 169 -22.99 -1.64 8.44
CA LEU A 169 -22.51 -1.56 7.06
C LEU A 169 -23.09 -0.31 6.40
N THR A 170 -22.25 0.72 6.23
CA THR A 170 -22.62 2.02 5.64
C THR A 170 -21.74 2.31 4.42
N PRO A 171 -22.19 3.17 3.48
CA PRO A 171 -21.35 3.60 2.36
C PRO A 171 -20.01 4.19 2.82
N ILE A 172 -20.00 4.93 3.93
CA ILE A 172 -18.79 5.50 4.54
C ILE A 172 -17.84 4.39 4.97
N LEU A 173 -18.33 3.38 5.71
CA LEU A 173 -17.52 2.24 6.13
C LEU A 173 -16.89 1.52 4.94
N ILE A 174 -17.69 1.22 3.90
CA ILE A 174 -17.23 0.51 2.71
C ILE A 174 -16.16 1.33 1.98
N ASN A 175 -16.40 2.64 1.77
CA ASN A 175 -15.45 3.52 1.11
C ASN A 175 -14.14 3.63 1.91
N THR A 176 -14.24 3.81 3.23
CA THR A 176 -13.07 3.91 4.11
C THR A 176 -12.25 2.62 4.12
N LEU A 177 -12.90 1.45 4.22
CA LEU A 177 -12.25 0.15 4.14
C LEU A 177 -11.55 -0.09 2.79
N ARG A 178 -12.15 0.35 1.68
CA ARG A 178 -11.52 0.27 0.35
C ARG A 178 -10.25 1.10 0.29
N ASN A 179 -10.26 2.27 0.91
CA ASN A 179 -9.17 3.25 0.95
C ASN A 179 -8.16 3.03 2.09
N CYS A 180 -8.24 1.94 2.85
CA CYS A 180 -7.17 1.53 3.78
C CYS A 180 -5.91 1.13 2.99
N ALA A 181 -4.78 1.71 3.36
CA ALA A 181 -3.47 1.50 2.74
C ALA A 181 -2.74 0.28 3.31
N THR A 182 -2.95 -0.01 4.59
CA THR A 182 -2.41 -1.18 5.26
C THR A 182 -3.15 -2.42 4.78
N LYS A 183 -2.41 -3.52 4.59
CA LYS A 183 -2.94 -4.76 4.02
C LYS A 183 -2.94 -5.92 5.02
N HIS A 184 -2.26 -5.80 6.15
CA HIS A 184 -1.96 -6.89 7.08
C HIS A 184 -2.63 -6.68 8.45
N GLU A 185 -1.87 -6.78 9.53
CA GLU A 185 -2.35 -6.95 10.90
C GLU A 185 -3.04 -5.72 11.50
N ILE A 186 -2.76 -4.51 10.98
CA ILE A 186 -3.29 -3.26 11.53
C ILE A 186 -4.35 -2.61 10.64
N LEU A 187 -4.91 -3.36 9.68
CA LEU A 187 -6.00 -2.85 8.83
C LEU A 187 -7.23 -2.44 9.65
N ASP A 188 -7.54 -3.19 10.71
CA ASP A 188 -8.61 -2.83 11.64
C ASP A 188 -8.29 -1.55 12.42
N THR A 189 -7.04 -1.37 12.87
CA THR A 189 -6.57 -0.13 13.48
C THR A 189 -6.66 1.06 12.53
N GLU A 190 -6.14 0.95 11.30
CA GLU A 190 -6.26 2.01 10.30
C GLU A 190 -7.72 2.37 10.01
N LEU A 191 -8.57 1.35 9.85
CA LEU A 191 -9.99 1.54 9.59
C LEU A 191 -10.64 2.34 10.73
N LEU A 192 -10.39 1.96 11.99
CA LEU A 192 -10.94 2.65 13.16
C LEU A 192 -10.46 4.09 13.26
N LEU A 193 -9.17 4.35 13.02
CA LEU A 193 -8.61 5.70 13.02
C LEU A 193 -9.25 6.58 11.94
N LYS A 194 -9.38 6.07 10.71
CA LYS A 194 -10.02 6.81 9.61
C LYS A 194 -11.50 7.08 9.89
N LEU A 195 -12.23 6.11 10.44
CA LEU A 195 -13.63 6.30 10.82
C LEU A 195 -13.79 7.30 11.97
N HIS A 196 -12.84 7.32 12.91
CA HIS A 196 -12.79 8.31 13.98
C HIS A 196 -12.55 9.72 13.43
N GLN A 197 -11.59 9.90 12.52
CA GLN A 197 -11.35 11.17 11.82
C GLN A 197 -12.59 11.65 11.04
N GLN A 198 -13.38 10.71 10.50
CA GLN A 198 -14.66 10.98 9.85
C GLN A 198 -15.83 11.15 10.84
N GLN A 199 -15.54 11.34 12.12
CA GLN A 199 -16.50 11.58 13.21
C GLN A 199 -17.60 10.51 13.30
N GLN A 200 -17.29 9.25 12.95
CA GLN A 200 -18.24 8.15 13.14
C GLN A 200 -18.33 7.76 14.62
N THR A 201 -19.53 7.43 15.08
CA THR A 201 -19.77 7.10 16.49
C THR A 201 -19.22 5.72 16.85
N ILE A 202 -18.18 5.72 17.70
CA ILE A 202 -17.51 4.53 18.24
C ILE A 202 -17.91 4.36 19.70
N LYS A 203 -18.33 3.15 20.08
CA LYS A 203 -18.56 2.77 21.48
C LYS A 203 -17.76 1.53 21.83
N GLU A 204 -17.01 1.59 22.92
CA GLU A 204 -16.35 0.42 23.47
C GLU A 204 -17.22 -0.25 24.53
N ILE A 205 -17.21 -1.59 24.55
CA ILE A 205 -17.83 -2.42 25.57
C ILE A 205 -16.80 -3.41 26.13
N PRO A 206 -16.82 -3.69 27.43
CA PRO A 206 -15.88 -4.62 28.03
C PRO A 206 -16.16 -6.05 27.58
N ILE A 207 -15.11 -6.83 27.30
CA ILE A 207 -15.22 -8.27 27.00
C ILE A 207 -14.31 -9.10 27.92
N LYS A 208 -14.79 -10.26 28.33
CA LYS A 208 -13.97 -11.25 29.05
C LYS A 208 -13.18 -12.07 28.05
N VAL A 209 -11.89 -12.30 28.32
CA VAL A 209 -11.02 -13.08 27.43
C VAL A 209 -10.31 -14.14 28.23
N THR A 210 -10.61 -15.39 27.91
CA THR A 210 -9.86 -16.57 28.33
C THR A 210 -9.04 -17.06 27.14
N GLU A 211 -7.72 -17.17 27.30
CA GLU A 211 -6.87 -17.71 26.22
C GLU A 211 -7.06 -19.22 26.13
N LEU A 212 -7.67 -19.70 25.04
CA LEU A 212 -7.80 -21.14 24.79
C LEU A 212 -6.46 -21.79 24.39
N ARG A 213 -5.46 -20.99 24.02
CA ARG A 213 -4.12 -21.43 23.61
C ARG A 213 -3.11 -20.28 23.66
N PRO A 214 -1.80 -20.57 23.78
CA PRO A 214 -0.75 -19.55 23.70
C PRO A 214 -0.70 -18.90 22.32
N SER A 215 -0.22 -17.65 22.25
CA SER A 215 -0.08 -16.95 20.98
C SER A 215 0.95 -17.61 20.08
N ARG A 216 0.58 -17.93 18.84
CA ARG A 216 1.49 -18.48 17.82
C ARG A 216 2.44 -17.43 17.21
N TYR A 217 2.56 -16.25 17.83
CA TYR A 217 3.17 -15.07 17.22
C TYR A 217 4.62 -14.86 17.65
N THR A 218 5.52 -15.57 17.00
CA THR A 218 6.98 -15.44 17.18
C THR A 218 7.71 -15.35 15.84
N SER A 219 7.15 -14.63 14.85
CA SER A 219 7.88 -14.39 13.59
C SER A 219 8.36 -12.96 13.46
N TRP A 220 9.69 -12.79 13.36
CA TRP A 220 10.35 -11.53 13.02
C TRP A 220 9.74 -10.87 11.77
N LYS A 221 9.28 -11.70 10.82
CA LYS A 221 8.58 -11.28 9.59
C LYS A 221 7.30 -10.47 9.89
N ARG A 222 6.51 -10.87 10.89
CA ARG A 222 5.27 -10.15 11.26
C ARG A 222 5.58 -8.85 11.99
N MET A 223 6.63 -8.81 12.81
CA MET A 223 7.10 -7.57 13.44
C MET A 223 7.53 -6.53 12.40
N ARG A 224 8.25 -6.94 11.34
CA ARG A 224 8.54 -6.06 10.19
C ARG A 224 7.29 -5.48 9.58
N ALA A 225 6.34 -6.35 9.24
CA ALA A 225 5.12 -5.96 8.57
C ALA A 225 4.34 -4.94 9.41
N LEU A 226 4.29 -5.15 10.74
CA LEU A 226 3.70 -4.22 11.69
C LEU A 226 4.40 -2.86 11.70
N LEU A 227 5.73 -2.82 11.78
CA LEU A 227 6.48 -1.56 11.76
C LEU A 227 6.31 -0.81 10.43
N ILE A 228 6.33 -1.53 9.31
CA ILE A 228 6.10 -0.95 7.97
C ILE A 228 4.68 -0.38 7.87
N ASP A 229 3.68 -1.13 8.33
CA ASP A 229 2.29 -0.66 8.28
C ASP A 229 2.06 0.51 9.25
N LEU A 230 2.71 0.54 10.42
CA LEU A 230 2.65 1.68 11.35
C LEU A 230 3.30 2.93 10.74
N TYR A 231 4.46 2.79 10.08
CA TYR A 231 5.09 3.88 9.35
C TYR A 231 4.18 4.42 8.23
N ARG A 232 3.55 3.52 7.45
CA ARG A 232 2.58 3.90 6.42
C ARG A 232 1.40 4.66 7.02
N LEU A 233 0.84 4.17 8.11
CA LEU A 233 -0.28 4.79 8.82
C LEU A 233 0.10 6.18 9.36
N ALA A 234 1.24 6.29 10.05
CA ALA A 234 1.76 7.55 10.58
C ALA A 234 2.00 8.56 9.46
N SER A 235 2.61 8.13 8.35
CA SER A 235 2.84 9.01 7.19
C SER A 235 1.53 9.53 6.60
N PHE A 236 0.48 8.70 6.51
CA PHE A 236 -0.82 9.10 5.98
C PHE A 236 -1.50 10.13 6.89
N TYR A 237 -1.40 9.95 8.20
CA TYR A 237 -1.94 10.89 9.17
C TYR A 237 -1.22 12.23 9.11
N LEU A 238 0.13 12.22 9.19
CA LEU A 238 0.96 13.43 9.12
C LEU A 238 0.71 14.21 7.83
N ILE A 239 0.63 13.54 6.68
CA ILE A 239 0.47 14.25 5.40
C ILE A 239 -0.95 14.77 5.20
N ASN A 240 -1.98 14.07 5.69
CA ASN A 240 -3.35 14.58 5.60
C ASN A 240 -3.62 15.78 6.52
N THR A 241 -2.85 15.94 7.61
CA THR A 241 -2.90 17.18 8.41
C THR A 241 -2.29 18.38 7.69
N PHE A 242 -1.46 18.17 6.67
CA PHE A 242 -0.73 19.22 5.95
C PHE A 242 -1.35 19.62 4.58
N ASP A 243 -2.63 19.33 4.37
CA ASP A 243 -3.45 19.94 3.31
C ASP A 243 -3.26 19.37 1.87
N ARG A 244 -4.36 18.81 1.32
CA ARG A 244 -4.43 18.26 -0.05
C ARG A 244 -5.09 19.23 -1.04
N LYS A 245 -5.52 20.42 -0.61
CA LYS A 245 -6.47 21.24 -1.38
C LYS A 245 -5.93 21.87 -2.68
N ASN A 246 -4.61 21.86 -2.95
CA ASN A 246 -4.03 22.62 -4.07
C ASN A 246 -3.23 21.82 -5.12
N ILE A 247 -3.37 20.48 -5.20
CA ILE A 247 -2.43 19.66 -6.00
C ILE A 247 -2.92 19.35 -7.43
N TYR A 248 -4.15 19.69 -7.80
CA TYR A 248 -4.64 19.51 -9.18
C TYR A 248 -4.62 20.84 -9.94
N GLN A 249 -3.53 21.08 -10.67
CA GLN A 249 -3.54 22.08 -11.73
C GLN A 249 -4.16 21.45 -12.99
N LYS A 250 -5.27 22.03 -13.47
CA LYS A 250 -5.80 21.80 -14.82
C LYS A 250 -4.70 22.18 -15.82
N ASN A 251 -4.32 21.28 -16.74
CA ASN A 251 -3.37 21.45 -17.86
C ASN A 251 -1.95 20.87 -17.69
N LYS A 252 -1.79 19.69 -17.09
CA LYS A 252 -0.51 18.92 -17.16
C LYS A 252 -0.60 17.79 -18.19
N LEU A 253 0.51 17.52 -18.88
CA LEU A 253 0.60 16.42 -19.84
C LEU A 253 0.52 15.07 -19.13
N ILE A 254 -0.26 14.13 -19.66
CA ILE A 254 -0.39 12.78 -19.12
C ILE A 254 0.69 11.90 -19.74
N ILE A 255 1.65 11.47 -18.90
CA ILE A 255 2.79 10.66 -19.35
C ILE A 255 2.74 9.30 -18.67
N ALA A 256 2.89 8.24 -19.46
CA ALA A 256 3.10 6.89 -18.96
C ALA A 256 4.59 6.61 -18.80
N ASP A 257 5.00 6.27 -17.58
CA ASP A 257 6.38 5.83 -17.29
C ASP A 257 6.52 4.32 -17.57
N ASP A 258 7.74 3.81 -17.51
CA ASP A 258 8.09 2.37 -17.56
C ASP A 258 7.92 1.63 -18.92
N TYR A 259 7.82 2.33 -20.06
CA TYR A 259 7.81 1.62 -21.35
C TYR A 259 9.15 0.91 -21.62
N GLY A 260 9.09 -0.37 -21.97
CA GLY A 260 10.22 -1.28 -22.08
C GLY A 260 10.48 -2.12 -20.81
N LEU A 261 9.67 -1.98 -19.75
CA LEU A 261 9.83 -2.76 -18.53
C LEU A 261 9.41 -4.23 -18.72
N SER A 262 8.26 -4.46 -19.34
CA SER A 262 7.74 -5.81 -19.58
C SER A 262 6.65 -5.79 -20.66
N PRO A 263 6.45 -6.90 -21.41
CA PRO A 263 5.44 -6.95 -22.45
C PRO A 263 4.01 -6.62 -21.99
N LEU A 264 3.66 -6.96 -20.74
CA LEU A 264 2.35 -6.65 -20.17
C LEU A 264 2.17 -5.14 -19.90
N VAL A 265 3.22 -4.48 -19.41
CA VAL A 265 3.22 -3.02 -19.18
C VAL A 265 3.20 -2.30 -20.52
N ASP A 266 4.04 -2.72 -21.46
CA ASP A 266 4.15 -2.13 -22.80
C ASP A 266 2.81 -2.21 -23.53
N GLN A 267 2.14 -3.37 -23.53
CA GLN A 267 0.82 -3.54 -24.13
C GLN A 267 -0.23 -2.64 -23.46
N ALA A 268 -0.20 -2.52 -22.12
CA ALA A 268 -1.12 -1.64 -21.42
C ALA A 268 -0.91 -0.16 -21.79
N ILE A 269 0.35 0.28 -21.95
CA ILE A 269 0.68 1.63 -22.43
C ILE A 269 0.16 1.82 -23.85
N LEU A 270 0.47 0.90 -24.78
CA LEU A 270 0.02 0.99 -26.18
C LEU A 270 -1.51 1.10 -26.27
N ASN A 271 -2.25 0.29 -25.53
CA ASN A 271 -3.72 0.37 -25.48
C ASN A 271 -4.21 1.76 -24.99
N GLN A 272 -3.50 2.41 -24.05
CA GLN A 272 -3.85 3.75 -23.60
C GLN A 272 -3.50 4.85 -24.62
N ILE A 273 -2.43 4.66 -25.40
CA ILE A 273 -2.11 5.54 -26.54
C ILE A 273 -3.20 5.45 -27.60
N GLU A 274 -3.61 4.24 -27.98
CA GLU A 274 -4.68 4.01 -28.96
C GLU A 274 -6.01 4.64 -28.50
N ALA A 275 -6.31 4.56 -27.21
CA ALA A 275 -7.46 5.22 -26.60
C ALA A 275 -7.33 6.75 -26.46
N LYS A 276 -6.19 7.34 -26.87
CA LYS A 276 -5.87 8.77 -26.77
C LYS A 276 -5.90 9.33 -25.34
N ASN A 277 -5.52 8.51 -24.36
CA ASN A 277 -5.47 8.90 -22.95
C ASN A 277 -4.10 9.45 -22.52
N LEU A 278 -3.09 9.37 -23.39
CA LEU A 278 -1.70 9.74 -23.09
C LEU A 278 -1.19 10.80 -24.05
N ASP A 279 -0.47 11.80 -23.52
CA ASP A 279 0.26 12.81 -24.29
C ASP A 279 1.70 12.39 -24.57
N GLY A 280 2.24 11.45 -23.79
CA GLY A 280 3.61 10.99 -23.91
C GLY A 280 3.93 9.68 -23.19
N VAL A 281 5.10 9.13 -23.51
CA VAL A 281 5.63 7.89 -22.94
C VAL A 281 7.11 8.04 -22.64
N SER A 282 7.51 7.65 -21.43
CA SER A 282 8.91 7.62 -21.00
C SER A 282 9.48 6.20 -21.12
N VAL A 283 10.61 6.07 -21.83
CA VAL A 283 11.17 4.78 -22.26
C VAL A 283 12.43 4.41 -21.48
N LEU A 284 12.47 3.18 -20.95
CA LEU A 284 13.63 2.57 -20.31
C LEU A 284 14.61 2.06 -21.36
N ALA A 285 15.57 2.90 -21.75
CA ALA A 285 16.50 2.63 -22.84
C ALA A 285 17.28 1.31 -22.72
N ASN A 286 17.62 0.91 -21.49
CA ASN A 286 18.41 -0.28 -21.21
C ASN A 286 17.58 -1.57 -21.15
N LEU A 287 16.25 -1.48 -21.11
CA LEU A 287 15.36 -2.63 -21.02
C LEU A 287 14.53 -2.85 -22.30
N ILE A 288 14.30 -1.78 -23.08
CA ILE A 288 13.50 -1.86 -24.31
C ILE A 288 14.13 -2.78 -25.37
N SER A 289 13.33 -3.69 -25.90
CA SER A 289 13.69 -4.53 -27.03
C SER A 289 13.49 -3.81 -28.37
N LYS A 290 14.12 -4.30 -29.44
CA LYS A 290 13.91 -3.74 -30.79
C LYS A 290 12.45 -3.88 -31.25
N SER A 291 11.78 -4.98 -30.91
CA SER A 291 10.38 -5.22 -31.28
C SER A 291 9.43 -4.24 -30.59
N GLU A 292 9.61 -3.99 -29.30
CA GLU A 292 8.76 -3.04 -28.56
C GLU A 292 9.02 -1.60 -28.99
N ALA A 293 10.25 -1.26 -29.37
CA ALA A 293 10.55 0.04 -29.98
C ALA A 293 9.80 0.24 -31.30
N GLN A 294 9.75 -0.78 -32.17
CA GLN A 294 9.03 -0.71 -33.45
C GLN A 294 7.52 -0.50 -33.28
N LYS A 295 6.91 -1.12 -32.27
CA LYS A 295 5.49 -0.87 -31.95
C LYS A 295 5.27 0.59 -31.54
N LEU A 296 6.12 1.14 -30.66
CA LEU A 296 6.00 2.53 -30.22
C LEU A 296 6.18 3.53 -31.37
N LEU A 297 7.03 3.22 -32.35
CA LEU A 297 7.27 4.09 -33.52
C LEU A 297 6.01 4.37 -34.34
N HIS A 298 5.03 3.46 -34.37
CA HIS A 298 3.75 3.69 -35.05
C HIS A 298 2.98 4.90 -34.47
N PHE A 299 3.25 5.23 -33.21
CA PHE A 299 2.61 6.34 -32.50
C PHE A 299 3.50 7.57 -32.38
N LYS A 300 4.73 7.57 -32.93
CA LYS A 300 5.72 8.66 -32.75
C LYS A 300 5.21 10.05 -33.15
N LYS A 301 4.29 10.14 -34.13
CA LYS A 301 3.69 11.42 -34.55
C LYS A 301 2.54 11.89 -33.65
N GLN A 302 2.01 11.01 -32.79
CA GLN A 302 0.83 11.26 -31.96
C GLN A 302 1.21 11.64 -30.52
N ILE A 303 2.34 11.14 -30.03
CA ILE A 303 2.76 11.30 -28.63
C ILE A 303 4.20 11.81 -28.51
N LYS A 304 4.51 12.42 -27.37
CA LYS A 304 5.90 12.73 -26.99
C LYS A 304 6.61 11.47 -26.51
N ILE A 305 7.87 11.31 -26.90
CA ILE A 305 8.73 10.24 -26.39
C ILE A 305 9.78 10.84 -25.47
N GLY A 306 9.94 10.29 -24.28
CA GLY A 306 10.92 10.69 -23.29
C GLY A 306 11.94 9.60 -23.00
N LEU A 307 13.12 10.01 -22.54
CA LEU A 307 14.09 9.11 -21.93
C LEU A 307 13.75 8.95 -20.45
N HIS A 308 13.32 7.74 -20.07
CA HIS A 308 13.22 7.32 -18.67
C HIS A 308 14.56 6.78 -18.24
N PHE A 309 15.51 7.65 -17.88
CA PHE A 309 16.84 7.16 -17.58
C PHE A 309 16.83 6.29 -16.32
N ASN A 310 17.70 5.29 -16.31
CA ASN A 310 17.69 4.26 -15.30
C ASN A 310 19.10 3.99 -14.79
N LEU A 311 19.29 4.06 -13.47
CA LEU A 311 20.55 3.75 -12.79
C LEU A 311 20.38 2.64 -11.74
N THR A 312 19.20 2.03 -11.66
CA THR A 312 18.82 1.18 -10.50
C THR A 312 18.22 -0.17 -10.88
N ARG A 313 18.01 -0.45 -12.17
CA ARG A 313 17.34 -1.67 -12.64
C ARG A 313 17.98 -2.28 -13.88
N GLY A 314 18.21 -3.59 -13.85
CA GLY A 314 18.72 -4.34 -15.01
C GLY A 314 20.20 -4.05 -15.30
N LYS A 315 20.63 -4.38 -16.52
CA LYS A 315 22.00 -4.13 -16.99
C LYS A 315 22.13 -2.72 -17.56
N PRO A 316 23.29 -2.05 -17.38
CA PRO A 316 23.58 -0.79 -18.07
C PRO A 316 23.70 -1.01 -19.59
N ILE A 317 23.60 0.08 -20.34
CA ILE A 317 23.99 0.09 -21.76
C ILE A 317 25.52 0.18 -21.88
N THR A 318 26.15 0.94 -20.99
CA THR A 318 27.61 1.04 -20.92
C THR A 318 28.20 -0.27 -20.42
N LYS A 319 29.32 -0.71 -21.01
CA LYS A 319 30.03 -1.90 -20.55
C LYS A 319 30.43 -1.74 -19.08
N SER A 320 30.16 -2.76 -18.26
CA SER A 320 30.29 -2.71 -16.79
C SER A 320 31.67 -2.26 -16.28
N TYR A 321 32.75 -2.62 -16.97
CA TYR A 321 34.12 -2.22 -16.59
C TYR A 321 34.42 -0.73 -16.75
N LEU A 322 33.62 0.01 -17.54
CA LEU A 322 33.73 1.46 -17.67
C LEU A 322 32.96 2.20 -16.58
N ILE A 323 31.99 1.52 -15.94
CA ILE A 323 31.16 2.08 -14.88
C ILE A 323 31.10 1.20 -13.60
N PRO A 324 32.25 0.78 -13.03
CA PRO A 324 32.23 -0.18 -11.92
C PRO A 324 31.60 0.35 -10.64
N SER A 325 31.45 1.67 -10.48
CA SER A 325 30.78 2.23 -9.30
C SER A 325 29.25 2.12 -9.37
N LEU A 326 28.67 1.90 -10.55
CA LEU A 326 27.22 1.80 -10.76
C LEU A 326 26.67 0.37 -10.72
N VAL A 327 27.54 -0.63 -10.84
CA VAL A 327 27.14 -2.03 -11.02
C VAL A 327 27.66 -2.96 -9.93
N ASN A 328 26.92 -4.04 -9.69
CA ASN A 328 27.34 -5.13 -8.81
C ASN A 328 28.28 -6.11 -9.53
N HIS A 329 28.74 -7.14 -8.83
CA HIS A 329 29.64 -8.18 -9.37
C HIS A 329 29.06 -8.96 -10.57
N GLN A 330 27.75 -8.94 -10.77
CA GLN A 330 27.08 -9.57 -11.92
C GLN A 330 26.92 -8.62 -13.11
N GLY A 331 27.41 -7.38 -13.00
CA GLY A 331 27.28 -6.34 -14.02
C GLY A 331 25.89 -5.72 -14.10
N ASN A 332 25.03 -5.90 -13.10
CA ASN A 332 23.71 -5.27 -13.02
C ASN A 332 23.79 -4.00 -12.18
N PHE A 333 22.94 -3.01 -12.45
CA PHE A 333 22.79 -1.83 -11.59
C PHE A 333 22.46 -2.22 -10.14
N PHE A 334 22.94 -1.41 -9.20
CA PHE A 334 22.54 -1.53 -7.81
C PHE A 334 21.04 -1.21 -7.63
N SER A 335 20.36 -1.92 -6.72
CA SER A 335 19.01 -1.51 -6.30
C SER A 335 19.01 -0.08 -5.77
N LEU A 336 17.87 0.63 -5.86
CA LEU A 336 17.71 2.01 -5.38
C LEU A 336 18.33 2.24 -4.01
N PHE A 337 18.05 1.34 -3.05
CA PHE A 337 18.54 1.47 -1.70
C PHE A 337 20.07 1.44 -1.62
N ILE A 338 20.70 0.49 -2.31
CA ILE A 338 22.17 0.37 -2.36
C ILE A 338 22.78 1.55 -3.12
N PHE A 339 22.19 1.93 -4.26
CA PHE A 339 22.63 3.06 -5.06
C PHE A 339 22.62 4.35 -4.25
N LEU A 340 21.53 4.66 -3.54
CA LEU A 340 21.42 5.87 -2.71
C LEU A 340 22.41 5.86 -1.53
N ILE A 341 22.62 4.72 -0.87
CA ILE A 341 23.63 4.59 0.18
C ILE A 341 25.03 4.88 -0.40
N LYS A 342 25.39 4.20 -1.49
CA LYS A 342 26.69 4.41 -2.14
C LYS A 342 26.85 5.86 -2.58
N LEU A 343 25.79 6.46 -3.12
CA LEU A 343 25.79 7.85 -3.53
C LEU A 343 26.05 8.74 -2.31
N LEU A 344 25.29 8.59 -1.21
CA LEU A 344 25.45 9.40 0.01
C LEU A 344 26.87 9.31 0.60
N PHE A 345 27.50 8.14 0.54
CA PHE A 345 28.88 7.93 0.99
C PHE A 345 29.95 8.29 -0.05
N GLY A 346 29.57 8.86 -1.20
CA GLY A 346 30.51 9.29 -2.24
C GLY A 346 31.19 8.13 -2.98
N GLN A 347 30.63 6.92 -2.91
CA GLN A 347 31.15 5.72 -3.57
C GLN A 347 30.69 5.59 -5.02
N ILE A 348 29.86 6.52 -5.51
CA ILE A 348 29.42 6.58 -6.91
C ILE A 348 30.20 7.68 -7.63
N ARG A 349 30.82 7.34 -8.76
CA ARG A 349 31.59 8.29 -9.58
C ARG A 349 30.65 8.99 -10.56
N LEU A 350 30.63 10.33 -10.52
CA LEU A 350 29.67 11.14 -11.29
C LEU A 350 29.92 11.11 -12.81
N ASN A 351 31.18 10.93 -13.23
CA ASN A 351 31.53 10.76 -14.64
C ASN A 351 30.98 9.44 -15.23
N GLU A 352 30.86 8.39 -14.42
CA GLU A 352 30.21 7.14 -14.85
C GLU A 352 28.71 7.33 -15.08
N ILE A 353 28.05 8.11 -14.21
CA ILE A 353 26.64 8.47 -14.40
C ILE A 353 26.49 9.24 -15.72
N ASP A 354 27.31 10.27 -15.94
CA ASP A 354 27.30 11.07 -17.16
C ASP A 354 27.49 10.19 -18.42
N LEU A 355 28.46 9.27 -18.39
CA LEU A 355 28.71 8.32 -19.47
C LEU A 355 27.50 7.42 -19.75
N GLU A 356 26.90 6.84 -18.71
CA GLU A 356 25.74 5.98 -18.86
C GLU A 356 24.54 6.76 -19.41
N LEU A 357 24.21 7.93 -18.85
CA LEU A 357 23.11 8.77 -19.31
C LEU A 357 23.21 9.08 -20.81
N ASN A 358 24.41 9.46 -21.27
CA ASN A 358 24.68 9.71 -22.69
C ASN A 358 24.48 8.46 -23.54
N ASN A 359 24.92 7.29 -23.07
CA ASN A 359 24.74 6.04 -23.79
C ASN A 359 23.27 5.58 -23.83
N GLN A 360 22.48 5.87 -22.78
CA GLN A 360 21.02 5.64 -22.78
C GLN A 360 20.32 6.51 -23.82
N PHE A 361 20.66 7.79 -23.90
CA PHE A 361 20.12 8.69 -24.91
C PHE A 361 20.44 8.19 -26.34
N LYS A 362 21.72 7.93 -26.63
CA LYS A 362 22.18 7.42 -27.93
C LYS A 362 21.52 6.10 -28.29
N ARG A 363 21.24 5.23 -27.31
CA ARG A 363 20.53 3.97 -27.54
C ARG A 363 19.11 4.21 -28.05
N LEU A 364 18.36 5.16 -27.49
CA LEU A 364 17.03 5.49 -28.00
C LEU A 364 17.09 6.12 -29.39
N GLU A 365 18.08 6.97 -29.66
CA GLU A 365 18.30 7.49 -31.01
C GLU A 365 18.60 6.39 -32.03
N SER A 366 19.42 5.39 -31.67
CA SER A 366 19.68 4.22 -32.53
C SER A 366 18.43 3.39 -32.84
N LEU A 367 17.38 3.53 -32.01
CA LEU A 367 16.06 2.92 -32.21
C LEU A 367 15.09 3.87 -32.92
N THR A 368 15.54 5.04 -33.38
CA THR A 368 14.74 6.09 -34.01
C THR A 368 13.64 6.70 -33.13
N LEU A 369 13.72 6.53 -31.81
CA LEU A 369 12.71 6.99 -30.84
C LEU A 369 12.86 8.47 -30.44
N SER A 370 13.90 9.17 -30.90
CA SER A 370 14.15 10.63 -30.76
C SER A 370 13.51 11.29 -29.52
N PRO A 371 14.10 11.13 -28.33
CA PRO A 371 13.55 11.68 -27.09
C PRO A 371 13.40 13.21 -27.13
N THR A 372 12.37 13.74 -26.48
CA THR A 372 12.07 15.19 -26.39
C THR A 372 12.14 15.73 -24.96
N TYR A 373 12.07 14.84 -23.97
CA TYR A 373 12.20 15.17 -22.56
C TYR A 373 12.86 14.01 -21.80
N VAL A 374 13.22 14.28 -20.54
CA VAL A 374 13.90 13.35 -19.65
C VAL A 374 13.21 13.32 -18.29
N ASP A 375 13.05 12.12 -17.77
CA ASP A 375 12.75 11.82 -16.38
C ASP A 375 13.55 10.58 -15.98
N SER A 376 13.27 10.00 -14.81
CA SER A 376 14.07 8.88 -14.32
C SER A 376 13.23 7.84 -13.62
N GLU A 377 13.70 6.59 -13.71
CA GLU A 377 13.23 5.50 -12.87
C GLU A 377 13.36 5.93 -11.40
N GLN A 378 12.28 5.71 -10.65
CA GLN A 378 12.15 6.06 -9.23
C GLN A 378 12.42 7.54 -8.87
N HIS A 379 12.30 8.46 -9.85
CA HIS A 379 12.41 9.91 -9.69
C HIS A 379 13.73 10.44 -9.10
N ILE A 380 14.82 9.67 -9.20
CA ILE A 380 16.15 10.05 -8.73
C ILE A 380 16.70 11.36 -9.36
N HIS A 381 16.22 11.77 -10.53
CA HIS A 381 16.57 13.06 -11.16
C HIS A 381 16.23 14.29 -10.31
N THR A 382 15.36 14.15 -9.31
CA THR A 382 14.96 15.24 -8.42
C THR A 382 15.97 15.49 -7.28
N PHE A 383 16.91 14.58 -7.03
CA PHE A 383 17.99 14.82 -6.07
C PHE A 383 18.99 15.80 -6.68
N ASN A 384 19.28 16.89 -5.96
CA ASN A 384 20.06 18.01 -6.47
C ASN A 384 21.38 17.62 -7.19
N LEU A 385 22.13 16.66 -6.64
CA LEU A 385 23.38 16.18 -7.26
C LEU A 385 23.16 15.54 -8.63
N LEU A 386 22.14 14.69 -8.76
CA LEU A 386 21.80 14.01 -10.01
C LEU A 386 21.12 14.98 -10.98
N ASN A 387 20.30 15.90 -10.45
CA ASN A 387 19.63 16.93 -11.23
C ASN A 387 20.63 17.75 -12.06
N GLN A 388 21.78 18.12 -11.49
CA GLN A 388 22.84 18.84 -12.21
C GLN A 388 23.39 18.06 -13.42
N LEU A 389 23.58 16.74 -13.28
CA LEU A 389 24.06 15.89 -14.36
C LEU A 389 23.00 15.76 -15.47
N VAL A 390 21.74 15.61 -15.07
CA VAL A 390 20.63 15.54 -16.02
C VAL A 390 20.47 16.87 -16.76
N VAL A 391 20.53 18.00 -16.05
CA VAL A 391 20.48 19.35 -16.64
C VAL A 391 21.60 19.59 -17.66
N LYS A 392 22.81 19.11 -17.37
CA LYS A 392 23.93 19.14 -18.33
C LYS A 392 23.57 18.37 -19.61
N MET A 393 23.08 17.14 -19.46
CA MET A 393 22.68 16.29 -20.58
C MET A 393 21.51 16.89 -21.38
N THR A 394 20.49 17.41 -20.71
CA THR A 394 19.33 18.01 -21.36
C THR A 394 19.70 19.26 -22.14
N ASN A 395 20.64 20.07 -21.66
CA ASN A 395 21.13 21.22 -22.42
C ASN A 395 21.97 20.80 -23.63
N GLN A 396 22.78 19.74 -23.51
CA GLN A 396 23.55 19.20 -24.63
C GLN A 396 22.64 18.71 -25.77
N TYR A 397 21.55 18.02 -25.45
CA TYR A 397 20.63 17.44 -26.45
C TYR A 397 19.34 18.25 -26.67
N LYS A 398 19.24 19.45 -26.09
CA LYS A 398 18.05 20.34 -26.19
C LYS A 398 16.74 19.68 -25.76
N LEU A 399 16.77 18.95 -24.64
CA LEU A 399 15.64 18.24 -24.05
C LEU A 399 15.03 19.03 -22.90
N SER A 400 13.76 18.77 -22.60
CA SER A 400 13.13 19.21 -21.33
C SER A 400 13.35 18.21 -20.19
N ILE A 401 13.23 18.64 -18.94
CA ILE A 401 13.29 17.78 -17.75
C ILE A 401 11.97 17.82 -16.97
N ARG A 402 11.49 16.66 -16.50
CA ARG A 402 10.31 16.58 -15.63
C ARG A 402 10.53 17.40 -14.37
N SER A 403 9.55 18.22 -14.01
CA SER A 403 9.68 19.08 -12.84
C SER A 403 9.61 18.30 -11.53
N THR A 404 10.39 18.74 -10.53
CA THR A 404 10.30 18.20 -9.17
C THR A 404 8.90 18.38 -8.57
N ALA A 405 8.19 19.45 -8.96
CA ALA A 405 6.80 19.68 -8.56
C ALA A 405 5.85 18.58 -9.07
N SER A 406 6.04 18.09 -10.30
CA SER A 406 5.28 16.95 -10.84
C SER A 406 5.51 15.67 -10.04
N THR A 407 6.77 15.38 -9.70
CA THR A 407 7.14 14.25 -8.84
C THR A 407 6.52 14.37 -7.44
N ILE A 408 6.62 15.55 -6.81
CA ILE A 408 6.01 15.80 -5.49
C ILE A 408 4.50 15.59 -5.55
N SER A 409 3.83 16.12 -6.58
CA SER A 409 2.39 15.97 -6.78
C SER A 409 1.98 14.50 -6.82
N TYR A 410 2.76 13.66 -7.51
CA TYR A 410 2.57 12.21 -7.54
C TYR A 410 2.84 11.52 -6.19
N LEU A 411 3.90 11.94 -5.49
CA LEU A 411 4.32 11.32 -4.23
C LEU A 411 3.38 11.65 -3.06
N ILE A 412 2.74 12.83 -3.03
CA ILE A 412 1.83 13.20 -1.93
C ILE A 412 0.65 12.23 -1.79
N PHE A 413 0.21 11.62 -2.89
CA PHE A 413 -0.81 10.56 -2.84
C PHE A 413 -0.29 9.24 -2.26
N ARG A 414 1.03 9.09 -2.10
CA ARG A 414 1.74 7.94 -1.51
C ARG A 414 2.57 8.41 -0.31
N PRO A 415 1.92 8.66 0.84
CA PRO A 415 2.51 9.44 1.93
C PRO A 415 3.82 8.87 2.49
N HIS A 416 3.94 7.55 2.56
CA HIS A 416 5.15 6.89 3.01
C HIS A 416 6.32 7.07 2.03
N LYS A 417 6.05 7.08 0.71
CA LYS A 417 7.08 7.40 -0.30
C LYS A 417 7.45 8.88 -0.24
N TYR A 418 6.48 9.78 -0.02
CA TYR A 418 6.73 11.22 0.14
C TYR A 418 7.59 11.52 1.38
N LEU A 419 7.26 10.97 2.54
CA LEU A 419 8.04 11.22 3.76
C LEU A 419 9.48 10.69 3.62
N MET A 420 9.64 9.48 3.07
CA MET A 420 10.97 8.94 2.75
C MET A 420 11.74 9.83 1.78
N PHE A 421 11.05 10.34 0.74
CA PHE A 421 11.62 11.28 -0.23
C PHE A 421 12.12 12.56 0.45
N CYS A 422 11.32 13.17 1.34
CA CYS A 422 11.73 14.36 2.09
C CYS A 422 12.97 14.11 2.97
N VAL A 423 13.00 12.97 3.68
CA VAL A 423 14.16 12.58 4.51
C VAL A 423 15.41 12.42 3.66
N LEU A 424 15.30 11.70 2.53
CA LEU A 424 16.42 11.52 1.61
C LEU A 424 16.88 12.87 1.03
N GLN A 425 15.97 13.73 0.61
CA GLN A 425 16.30 15.07 0.12
C GLN A 425 17.08 15.88 1.17
N ALA A 426 16.66 15.86 2.44
CA ALA A 426 17.37 16.53 3.52
C ALA A 426 18.79 15.96 3.73
N LEU A 427 18.93 14.63 3.72
CA LEU A 427 20.24 13.96 3.86
C LEU A 427 21.19 14.29 2.71
N PHE A 428 20.71 14.22 1.46
CA PHE A 428 21.51 14.57 0.29
C PHE A 428 21.85 16.05 0.26
N PHE A 429 20.91 16.93 0.63
CA PHE A 429 21.17 18.36 0.75
C PHE A 429 22.28 18.62 1.79
N ALA A 430 22.18 18.07 2.99
CA ALA A 430 23.19 18.23 4.03
C ALA A 430 24.58 17.71 3.56
N ARG A 431 24.62 16.57 2.87
CA ARG A 431 25.86 15.96 2.38
C ARG A 431 26.54 16.73 1.25
N TYR A 432 25.75 17.34 0.37
CA TYR A 432 26.19 17.95 -0.89
C TYR A 432 25.99 19.47 -0.94
N PHE A 433 25.68 20.10 0.20
CA PHE A 433 25.37 21.53 0.28
C PHE A 433 26.49 22.40 -0.34
N SER A 434 27.75 22.12 0.02
CA SER A 434 28.92 22.85 -0.49
C SER A 434 29.10 22.77 -2.01
N LEU A 435 28.79 21.61 -2.61
CA LEU A 435 28.83 21.39 -4.06
C LEU A 435 27.66 22.08 -4.79
N THR A 436 26.66 22.53 -4.06
CA THR A 436 25.48 23.23 -4.59
C THR A 436 25.72 24.73 -4.71
N LEU A 437 26.60 25.29 -3.88
CA LEU A 437 26.92 26.72 -3.84
C LEU A 437 27.91 27.16 -4.93
N THR A 438 28.68 26.23 -5.50
CA THR A 438 29.86 26.54 -6.34
C THR A 438 29.63 26.45 -7.84
N LYS A 439 28.40 26.21 -8.32
CA LYS A 439 28.11 26.10 -9.76
C LYS A 439 27.07 27.13 -10.21
N ASN A 440 27.37 27.79 -11.33
CA ASN A 440 26.41 28.58 -12.10
C ASN A 440 25.11 27.78 -12.26
N ARG A 441 23.97 28.39 -11.92
CA ARG A 441 22.63 27.79 -12.06
C ARG A 441 22.28 27.64 -13.54
N ILE A 442 22.84 26.61 -14.16
CA ILE A 442 22.40 26.12 -15.46
C ILE A 442 20.97 25.59 -15.25
N SER A 443 20.03 26.05 -16.07
CA SER A 443 18.65 25.57 -16.07
C SER A 443 18.32 24.88 -17.38
N SER A 444 17.33 24.01 -17.35
CA SER A 444 16.76 23.35 -18.53
C SER A 444 15.25 23.59 -18.57
N PRO A 445 14.62 23.59 -19.75
CA PRO A 445 13.18 23.75 -19.85
C PRO A 445 12.46 22.65 -19.07
N LEU A 446 11.45 23.05 -18.28
CA LEU A 446 10.68 22.14 -17.43
C LEU A 446 9.44 21.63 -18.17
N ILE A 447 9.11 20.36 -17.94
CA ILE A 447 7.82 19.77 -18.37
C ILE A 447 6.98 19.42 -17.13
N GLU A 448 5.78 19.97 -17.07
CA GLU A 448 4.78 19.68 -16.02
C GLU A 448 3.90 18.50 -16.45
N THR A 449 3.86 17.45 -15.63
CA THR A 449 3.29 16.16 -16.02
C THR A 449 2.44 15.54 -14.93
N ASN A 450 1.41 14.81 -15.34
CA ASN A 450 0.67 13.86 -14.51
C ASN A 450 1.27 12.47 -14.75
N ILE A 451 1.92 11.94 -13.72
CA ILE A 451 2.62 10.65 -13.79
C ILE A 451 1.62 9.51 -13.71
N THR A 452 1.64 8.61 -14.69
CA THR A 452 0.82 7.39 -14.71
C THR A 452 1.70 6.15 -14.84
N HIS A 453 1.32 5.08 -14.13
CA HIS A 453 1.93 3.75 -14.28
C HIS A 453 0.83 2.75 -14.60
N PRO A 454 0.92 2.02 -15.71
CA PRO A 454 0.00 0.92 -15.98
C PRO A 454 0.40 -0.30 -15.14
N GLY A 455 -0.16 -0.41 -13.94
CA GLY A 455 -0.12 -1.64 -13.14
C GLY A 455 -0.19 -1.46 -11.63
N ASN A 456 -0.87 -2.40 -10.96
CA ASN A 456 -0.89 -2.53 -9.48
C ASN A 456 0.43 -3.05 -8.88
N LEU A 457 1.46 -3.27 -9.70
CA LEU A 457 2.72 -3.94 -9.30
C LEU A 457 3.71 -3.02 -8.54
N TYR A 458 3.39 -1.74 -8.38
CA TYR A 458 4.31 -0.73 -7.85
C TYR A 458 4.01 -0.23 -6.41
N ASP A 459 3.06 -0.85 -5.67
CA ASP A 459 2.70 -0.45 -4.29
C ASP A 459 2.81 -1.56 -3.21
#